data_AF-A0A4S1ZBQ1-F1
#
_entry.id   AF-A0A4S1ZBQ1-F1
#
_cell.length_a   1.000
_cell.length_b   1.000
_cell.length_c   1.000
_cell.angle_alpha   90.00
_cell.angle_beta   90.00
_cell.angle_gamma   90.00
#
_symmetry.space_group_name_H-M   'P 1'
#
loop_
_entity.id
_entity.type
_entity.pdbx_description
1 polymer ?
#
loop_
_entity_poly.entity_id
_entity_poly.type
_entity_poly.pdbx_seq_one_letter_code
_entity_poly.pdbx_strand_id
1 'polypeptide(L)'
;LYVSENLANWCGVPADKIREFGYQIYVDHVPEEEQKMLIEINRSGFNLFGTIPVGERLDYTISYDFHFITGRKRQLINHNLTPMILTKDGRIWLALCTVAMSSRSTPGHIVMRKSDSETYYEYSLDKHKWIVKNNVTLSGIERDVLILSAQGYTMNEIADNLCKSIDTIKACKRTLFVKLGVRNIAEALSYATNYKLI
;
A
#
# COMPACT_ATOMS: atom_id res chain seq x y z
N LEU A 1 14.58 3.10 17.61
CA LEU A 1 13.33 3.10 16.81
C LEU A 1 12.93 4.55 16.58
N TYR A 2 12.83 5.00 15.33
CA TYR A 2 12.29 6.32 15.01
C TYR A 2 10.78 6.19 14.75
N VAL A 3 10.01 7.17 15.21
CA VAL A 3 8.57 7.31 14.97
C VAL A 3 8.34 8.76 14.61
N SER A 4 7.59 9.02 13.54
CA SER A 4 7.27 10.37 13.10
C SER A 4 6.19 11.00 13.97
N GLU A 5 6.30 12.30 14.21
CA GLU A 5 5.27 13.06 14.95
C GLU A 5 3.92 13.04 14.24
N ASN A 6 3.92 12.95 12.90
CA ASN A 6 2.68 12.85 12.13
C ASN A 6 1.93 11.54 12.42
N LEU A 7 2.65 10.42 12.56
CA LEU A 7 2.05 9.15 12.93
C LEU A 7 1.51 9.20 14.37
N ALA A 8 2.26 9.82 15.28
CA ALA A 8 1.83 10.02 16.66
C ALA A 8 0.52 10.82 16.76
N ASN A 9 0.46 11.94 16.04
CA ASN A 9 -0.73 12.78 15.94
C ASN A 9 -1.93 12.02 15.36
N TRP A 10 -1.68 11.20 14.33
CA TRP A 10 -2.73 10.40 13.70
C TRP A 10 -3.25 9.29 14.63
N CYS A 11 -2.35 8.55 15.29
CA CYS A 11 -2.70 7.53 16.26
C CYS A 11 -3.37 8.10 17.54
N GLY A 12 -3.21 9.40 17.81
CA GLY A 12 -3.63 10.03 19.06
C GLY A 12 -2.77 9.60 20.26
N VAL A 13 -1.56 9.12 19.99
CA VAL A 13 -0.62 8.59 20.99
C VAL A 13 0.74 9.25 20.77
N PRO A 14 1.39 9.80 21.80
CA PRO A 14 2.71 10.44 21.65
C PRO A 14 3.76 9.51 21.02
N ALA A 15 4.68 10.07 20.23
CA ALA A 15 5.67 9.29 19.49
C ALA A 15 6.55 8.43 20.42
N ASP A 16 6.91 8.96 21.59
CA ASP A 16 7.71 8.22 22.59
C ASP A 16 6.95 7.03 23.18
N LYS A 17 5.65 7.19 23.41
CA LYS A 17 4.78 6.09 23.83
C LYS A 17 4.70 5.00 22.76
N ILE A 18 4.56 5.38 21.48
CA ILE A 18 4.57 4.42 20.36
C ILE A 18 5.90 3.65 20.30
N ARG A 19 7.03 4.33 20.58
CA ARG A 19 8.35 3.67 20.63
C ARG A 19 8.44 2.64 21.74
N GLU A 20 7.83 2.92 22.89
CA GLU A 20 7.79 2.03 24.06
C GLU A 20 6.82 0.86 23.89
N PHE A 21 5.67 1.07 23.23
CA PHE A 21 4.63 0.05 23.08
C PHE A 21 5.07 -1.16 22.25
N GLY A 22 5.98 -0.99 21.29
CA GLY A 22 6.40 -2.07 20.40
C GLY A 22 5.18 -2.72 19.72
N TYR A 23 4.95 -4.01 19.98
CA TYR A 23 3.80 -4.75 19.44
C TYR A 23 2.48 -4.52 20.18
N GLN A 24 2.51 -3.96 21.40
CA GLN A 24 1.31 -3.73 22.21
C GLN A 24 0.31 -2.80 21.51
N ILE A 25 0.80 -1.89 20.66
CA ILE A 25 -0.05 -1.02 19.86
C ILE A 25 -1.03 -1.80 18.97
N TYR A 26 -0.65 -2.97 18.46
CA TYR A 26 -1.55 -3.79 17.65
C TYR A 26 -2.62 -4.48 18.51
N VAL A 27 -2.27 -4.87 19.74
CA VAL A 27 -3.21 -5.49 20.67
C VAL A 27 -4.27 -4.49 21.13
N ASP A 28 -3.87 -3.25 21.40
CA ASP A 28 -4.74 -2.23 21.96
C ASP A 28 -5.60 -1.53 20.90
N HIS A 29 -5.11 -1.44 19.65
CA HIS A 29 -5.72 -0.61 18.61
C HIS A 29 -6.24 -1.37 17.40
N VAL A 30 -6.05 -2.69 17.28
CA VAL A 30 -6.57 -3.48 16.14
C VAL A 30 -7.71 -4.38 16.62
N PRO A 31 -8.82 -4.54 15.87
CA PRO A 31 -9.87 -5.52 16.21
C PRO A 31 -9.31 -6.93 16.38
N GLU A 32 -9.81 -7.71 17.36
CA GLU A 32 -9.29 -9.06 17.68
C GLU A 32 -9.28 -10.02 16.47
N GLU A 33 -10.33 -9.95 15.64
CA GLU A 33 -10.46 -10.72 14.39
C GLU A 33 -9.29 -10.44 13.43
N GLU A 34 -8.90 -9.17 13.32
CA GLU A 34 -7.83 -8.69 12.44
C GLU A 34 -6.45 -8.89 13.09
N GLN A 35 -6.34 -8.95 14.42
CA GLN A 35 -5.08 -9.33 15.09
C GLN A 35 -4.65 -10.76 14.70
N LYS A 36 -5.59 -11.71 14.67
CA LYS A 36 -5.32 -13.09 14.25
C LYS A 36 -4.83 -13.14 12.81
N MET A 37 -5.47 -12.37 11.94
CA MET A 37 -5.06 -12.19 10.55
C MET A 37 -3.64 -11.61 10.45
N LEU A 38 -3.29 -10.59 11.24
CA LEU A 38 -1.94 -9.99 11.24
C LEU A 38 -0.85 -10.97 11.67
N ILE A 39 -1.12 -11.84 12.66
CA ILE A 39 -0.19 -12.90 13.08
C ILE A 39 0.06 -13.88 11.93
N GLU A 40 -1.00 -14.31 11.25
CA GLU A 40 -0.91 -15.19 10.08
C GLU A 40 -0.10 -14.56 8.95
N ILE A 41 -0.39 -13.30 8.60
CA ILE A 41 0.32 -12.55 7.55
C ILE A 41 1.79 -12.38 7.92
N ASN A 42 2.10 -12.09 9.19
CA ASN A 42 3.48 -11.93 9.63
C ASN A 42 4.29 -13.21 9.41
N ARG A 43 3.74 -14.35 9.84
CA ARG A 43 4.37 -15.67 9.64
C ARG A 43 4.51 -16.01 8.14
N SER A 44 3.43 -15.88 7.38
CA SER A 44 3.41 -16.19 5.95
C SER A 44 4.31 -15.24 5.13
N GLY A 45 4.39 -13.98 5.54
CA GLY A 45 5.27 -12.96 4.95
C GLY A 45 6.74 -13.28 5.19
N PHE A 46 7.14 -13.65 6.42
CA PHE A 46 8.50 -14.09 6.68
C PHE A 46 8.87 -15.37 5.93
N ASN A 47 7.95 -16.31 5.80
CA ASN A 47 8.17 -17.54 5.02
C ASN A 47 8.46 -17.22 3.55
N LEU A 48 7.63 -16.39 2.90
CA LEU A 48 7.87 -15.96 1.52
C LEU A 48 9.16 -15.14 1.40
N PHE A 49 9.43 -14.23 2.33
CA PHE A 49 10.65 -13.43 2.32
C PHE A 49 11.91 -14.30 2.42
N GLY A 50 11.84 -15.40 3.18
CA GLY A 50 12.91 -16.37 3.30
C GLY A 50 13.27 -17.07 1.98
N THR A 51 12.32 -17.20 1.03
CA THR A 51 12.57 -17.79 -0.29
C THR A 51 13.19 -16.80 -1.28
N ILE A 52 13.20 -15.50 -0.97
CA ILE A 52 13.76 -14.47 -1.85
C ILE A 52 15.29 -14.47 -1.73
N PRO A 53 16.05 -14.41 -2.86
CA PRO A 53 17.51 -14.28 -2.83
C PRO A 53 17.96 -13.06 -2.04
N VAL A 54 19.01 -13.20 -1.24
CA VAL A 54 19.48 -12.12 -0.33
C VAL A 54 19.76 -10.82 -1.07
N GLY A 55 20.33 -10.89 -2.28
CA GLY A 55 20.65 -9.72 -3.10
C GLY A 55 19.43 -8.92 -3.60
N GLU A 56 18.23 -9.50 -3.54
CA GLU A 56 16.98 -8.86 -4.01
C GLU A 56 16.10 -8.39 -2.86
N ARG A 57 16.37 -8.82 -1.62
CA ARG A 57 15.46 -8.63 -0.46
C ARG A 57 15.17 -7.17 -0.12
N LEU A 58 16.10 -6.25 -0.39
CA LEU A 58 15.92 -4.82 -0.16
C LEU A 58 14.95 -4.16 -1.15
N ASP A 59 14.69 -4.81 -2.29
CA ASP A 59 13.76 -4.31 -3.31
C ASP A 59 12.31 -4.67 -3.00
N TYR A 60 12.06 -5.48 -1.96
CA TYR A 60 10.74 -5.96 -1.62
C TYR A 60 10.04 -5.08 -0.59
N THR A 61 8.72 -4.97 -0.71
CA THR A 61 7.84 -4.33 0.27
C THR A 61 6.61 -5.19 0.46
N ILE A 62 6.26 -5.49 1.71
CA ILE A 62 4.95 -6.06 2.06
C ILE A 62 4.01 -4.95 2.47
N SER A 63 2.78 -4.98 1.98
CA SER A 63 1.72 -4.05 2.33
C SER A 63 0.46 -4.81 2.70
N TYR A 64 -0.26 -4.37 3.72
CA TYR A 64 -1.55 -4.95 4.09
C TYR A 64 -2.50 -3.92 4.71
N ASP A 65 -3.79 -4.14 4.45
CA ASP A 65 -4.86 -3.28 4.94
C ASP A 65 -5.52 -3.86 6.19
N PHE A 66 -5.66 -3.05 7.26
CA PHE A 66 -6.36 -3.42 8.48
C PHE A 66 -6.94 -2.18 9.19
N HIS A 67 -7.88 -2.40 10.09
CA HIS A 67 -8.48 -1.34 10.88
C HIS A 67 -7.62 -0.98 12.08
N PHE A 68 -7.42 0.33 12.24
CA PHE A 68 -6.85 0.92 13.43
C PHE A 68 -7.92 1.71 14.17
N ILE A 69 -8.01 1.50 15.48
CA ILE A 69 -9.01 2.10 16.36
C ILE A 69 -8.33 3.10 17.28
N THR A 70 -8.76 4.36 17.19
CA THR A 70 -8.32 5.43 18.10
C THR A 70 -9.55 6.08 18.74
N GLY A 71 -9.77 5.78 20.02
CA GLY A 71 -10.95 6.23 20.75
C GLY A 71 -12.24 5.70 20.10
N ARG A 72 -13.05 6.60 19.54
CA ARG A 72 -14.29 6.23 18.81
C ARG A 72 -14.10 6.07 17.29
N LYS A 73 -12.92 6.41 16.76
CA LYS A 73 -12.64 6.35 15.32
C LYS A 73 -12.14 4.96 14.95
N ARG A 74 -12.74 4.35 13.93
CA ARG A 74 -12.25 3.14 13.27
C ARG A 74 -11.85 3.51 11.85
N GLN A 75 -10.59 3.37 11.51
CA GLN A 75 -10.03 3.77 10.22
C GLN A 75 -9.36 2.60 9.54
N LEU A 76 -9.66 2.37 8.27
CA LEU A 76 -8.94 1.37 7.48
C LEU A 76 -7.64 2.00 6.96
N ILE A 77 -6.52 1.39 7.33
CA ILE A 77 -5.20 1.85 6.93
C ILE A 77 -4.48 0.86 6.04
N ASN A 78 -3.59 1.39 5.21
CA ASN A 78 -2.60 0.65 4.47
C ASN A 78 -1.26 0.76 5.21
N HIS A 79 -0.70 -0.37 5.60
CA HIS A 79 0.57 -0.46 6.31
C HIS A 79 1.62 -1.13 5.44
N ASN A 80 2.75 -0.45 5.22
CA ASN A 80 3.86 -0.91 4.39
C ASN A 80 5.11 -1.18 5.23
N LEU A 81 5.79 -2.29 4.93
CA LEU A 81 7.08 -2.63 5.50
C LEU A 81 8.09 -2.87 4.38
N THR A 82 9.12 -2.03 4.33
CA THR A 82 10.22 -2.11 3.36
C THR A 82 11.53 -2.36 4.12
N PRO A 83 12.26 -3.47 3.87
CA PRO A 83 13.58 -3.68 4.46
C PRO A 83 14.55 -2.58 4.04
N MET A 84 15.35 -2.08 4.99
CA MET A 84 16.38 -1.07 4.75
C MET A 84 17.78 -1.64 4.94
N ILE A 85 17.95 -2.49 5.96
CA ILE A 85 19.23 -3.09 6.31
C ILE A 85 19.01 -4.56 6.62
N LEU A 86 19.88 -5.41 6.09
CA LEU A 86 19.89 -6.83 6.39
C LEU A 86 21.10 -7.17 7.27
N THR A 87 20.96 -8.22 8.07
CA THR A 87 22.09 -8.87 8.74
C THR A 87 22.96 -9.62 7.72
N LYS A 88 24.15 -10.06 8.12
CA LYS A 88 25.08 -10.81 7.24
C LYS A 88 24.47 -12.10 6.67
N ASP A 89 23.56 -12.74 7.42
CA ASP A 89 22.79 -13.93 7.03
C ASP A 89 21.46 -13.59 6.32
N GLY A 90 21.23 -12.32 5.97
CA GLY A 90 20.12 -11.87 5.13
C GLY A 90 18.79 -11.65 5.86
N ARG A 91 18.74 -11.71 7.19
CA ARG A 91 17.53 -11.38 7.97
C ARG A 91 17.34 -9.86 8.02
N ILE A 92 16.10 -9.42 8.18
CA ILE A 92 15.79 -7.98 8.34
C ILE A 92 16.39 -7.49 9.66
N TRP A 93 17.30 -6.53 9.58
CA TRP A 93 17.83 -5.81 10.74
C TRP A 93 17.05 -4.51 10.99
N LEU A 94 16.75 -3.79 9.91
CA LEU A 94 15.97 -2.56 9.94
C LEU A 94 14.97 -2.57 8.79
N ALA A 95 13.74 -2.15 9.09
CA ALA A 95 12.70 -1.92 8.09
C ALA A 95 12.08 -0.53 8.28
N LEU A 96 11.71 0.11 7.18
CA LEU A 96 10.86 1.28 7.15
C LEU A 96 9.41 0.84 7.23
N CYS A 97 8.68 1.38 8.20
CA CYS A 97 7.24 1.23 8.32
C CYS A 97 6.57 2.54 7.92
N THR A 98 5.61 2.48 6.98
CA THR A 98 4.75 3.62 6.66
C THR A 98 3.28 3.23 6.82
N VAL A 99 2.48 4.19 7.26
CA VAL A 99 1.04 4.04 7.45
C VAL A 99 0.34 5.14 6.66
N ALA A 100 -0.65 4.75 5.87
CA ALA A 100 -1.49 5.64 5.09
C ALA A 100 -2.97 5.22 5.20
N MET A 101 -3.89 6.08 4.76
CA MET A 101 -5.28 5.67 4.61
C MET A 101 -5.41 4.65 3.48
N SER A 102 -6.17 3.59 3.71
CA SER A 102 -6.37 2.58 2.67
C SER A 102 -7.22 3.13 1.53
N SER A 103 -6.86 2.74 0.30
CA SER A 103 -7.67 2.96 -0.90
C SER A 103 -8.76 1.90 -1.07
N ARG A 104 -8.85 0.94 -0.14
CA ARG A 104 -9.82 -0.16 -0.15
C ARG A 104 -10.99 0.15 0.78
N SER A 105 -12.06 -0.64 0.68
CA SER A 105 -13.22 -0.58 1.58
C SER A 105 -13.25 -1.71 2.62
N THR A 106 -12.33 -2.67 2.53
CA THR A 106 -12.27 -3.86 3.40
C THR A 106 -10.83 -4.16 3.79
N PRO A 107 -10.59 -4.72 5.00
CA PRO A 107 -9.27 -5.18 5.42
C PRO A 107 -8.88 -6.47 4.70
N GLY A 108 -7.65 -6.94 4.94
CA GLY A 108 -7.19 -8.25 4.47
C GLY A 108 -6.73 -8.28 3.02
N HIS A 109 -6.47 -7.12 2.41
CA HIS A 109 -5.77 -7.05 1.13
C HIS A 109 -4.27 -6.99 1.40
N ILE A 110 -3.56 -8.09 1.12
CA ILE A 110 -2.15 -8.27 1.47
C ILE A 110 -1.35 -8.57 0.22
N VAL A 111 -0.32 -7.77 -0.02
CA VAL A 111 0.56 -7.96 -1.17
C VAL A 111 2.03 -7.78 -0.82
N MET A 112 2.87 -8.56 -1.47
CA MET A 112 4.33 -8.46 -1.42
C MET A 112 4.82 -8.12 -2.83
N ARG A 113 5.52 -6.99 -2.96
CA ARG A 113 5.93 -6.41 -4.25
C ARG A 113 7.43 -6.24 -4.28
N LYS A 114 8.04 -6.53 -5.43
CA LYS A 114 9.40 -6.10 -5.76
C LYS A 114 9.33 -4.81 -6.57
N SER A 115 10.22 -3.87 -6.29
CA SER A 115 10.42 -2.70 -7.16
C SER A 115 10.65 -3.14 -8.61
N ASP A 116 10.00 -2.45 -9.54
CA ASP A 116 10.13 -2.64 -10.99
C ASP A 116 9.80 -4.06 -11.51
N SER A 117 9.06 -4.87 -10.76
CA SER A 117 8.59 -6.17 -11.24
C SER A 117 7.26 -6.05 -11.99
N GLU A 118 7.07 -6.86 -13.03
CA GLU A 118 5.77 -7.03 -13.70
C GLU A 118 4.78 -7.88 -12.90
N THR A 119 5.23 -8.50 -11.80
CA THR A 119 4.41 -9.36 -10.96
C THR A 119 4.51 -8.99 -9.48
N TYR A 120 3.56 -9.46 -8.71
CA TYR A 120 3.55 -9.38 -7.26
C TYR A 120 2.90 -10.61 -6.66
N TYR A 121 3.13 -10.82 -5.37
CA TYR A 121 2.44 -11.86 -4.62
C TYR A 121 1.25 -11.25 -3.89
N GLU A 122 0.08 -11.83 -4.05
CA GLU A 122 -1.12 -11.53 -3.27
C GLU A 122 -1.40 -12.70 -2.32
N TYR A 123 -1.62 -12.42 -1.03
CA TYR A 123 -1.96 -13.47 -0.08
C TYR A 123 -3.48 -13.70 -0.08
N SER A 124 -3.90 -14.94 -0.28
CA SER A 124 -5.29 -15.34 -0.16
C SER A 124 -5.52 -15.90 1.25
N LEU A 125 -6.30 -15.17 2.06
CA LEU A 125 -6.72 -15.62 3.39
C LEU A 125 -7.55 -16.90 3.31
N ASP A 126 -8.45 -17.04 2.33
CA ASP A 126 -9.27 -18.26 2.17
C ASP A 126 -8.45 -19.51 1.85
N LYS A 127 -7.35 -19.35 1.12
CA LYS A 127 -6.49 -20.47 0.66
C LYS A 127 -5.21 -20.60 1.47
N HIS A 128 -4.98 -19.69 2.42
CA HIS A 128 -3.76 -19.55 3.22
C HIS A 128 -2.47 -19.63 2.40
N LYS A 129 -2.43 -18.96 1.24
CA LYS A 129 -1.29 -19.05 0.31
C LYS A 129 -1.04 -17.79 -0.50
N TRP A 130 0.22 -17.61 -0.88
CA TRP A 130 0.64 -16.58 -1.83
C TRP A 130 0.30 -17.00 -3.27
N ILE A 131 -0.26 -16.05 -4.03
CA ILE A 131 -0.66 -16.22 -5.42
C ILE A 131 0.08 -15.14 -6.22
N VAL A 132 0.79 -15.55 -7.28
CA VAL A 132 1.42 -14.60 -8.19
C VAL A 132 0.35 -13.92 -9.04
N LYS A 133 0.42 -12.59 -9.12
CA LYS A 133 -0.47 -11.72 -9.89
C LYS A 133 0.36 -10.79 -10.76
N ASN A 134 -0.22 -10.35 -11.87
CA ASN A 134 0.42 -9.37 -12.75
C ASN A 134 0.15 -7.95 -12.24
N ASN A 135 1.17 -7.11 -12.27
CA ASN A 135 1.04 -5.70 -11.98
C ASN A 135 0.21 -4.99 -13.05
N VAL A 136 -0.54 -3.99 -12.59
CA VAL A 136 -1.16 -3.05 -13.49
C VAL A 136 -0.09 -2.06 -13.94
N THR A 137 0.25 -2.07 -15.22
CA THR A 137 1.17 -1.10 -15.82
C THR A 137 0.37 0.05 -16.41
N LEU A 138 0.73 1.29 -16.12
CA LEU A 138 0.11 2.46 -16.73
C LEU A 138 0.89 2.85 -17.99
N SER A 139 0.16 3.12 -19.07
CA SER A 139 0.72 3.81 -20.24
C SER A 139 1.12 5.25 -19.87
N GLY A 140 1.97 5.88 -20.68
CA GLY A 140 2.37 7.29 -20.47
C GLY A 140 1.16 8.21 -20.33
N ILE A 141 0.18 8.07 -21.22
CA ILE A 141 -1.06 8.87 -21.20
C ILE A 141 -1.88 8.61 -19.93
N GLU A 142 -2.05 7.34 -19.52
CA GLU A 142 -2.77 7.00 -18.29
C GLU A 142 -2.11 7.64 -17.05
N ARG A 143 -0.77 7.64 -17.01
CA ARG A 143 0.03 8.27 -15.96
C ARG A 143 -0.14 9.80 -15.97
N ASP A 144 -0.03 10.43 -17.12
CA ASP A 144 -0.16 11.89 -17.25
C ASP A 144 -1.57 12.36 -16.86
N VAL A 145 -2.60 11.63 -17.26
CA VAL A 145 -3.99 11.91 -16.86
C VAL A 145 -4.17 11.83 -15.35
N LEU A 146 -3.53 10.88 -14.66
CA LEU A 146 -3.55 10.79 -13.20
C LEU A 146 -2.80 11.96 -12.56
N ILE A 147 -1.58 12.26 -13.01
CA ILE A 147 -0.76 13.34 -12.46
C ILE A 147 -1.48 14.69 -12.58
N LEU A 148 -1.99 15.02 -13.77
CA LEU A 148 -2.73 16.27 -13.98
C LEU A 148 -4.04 16.30 -13.17
N SER A 149 -4.73 15.16 -13.04
CA SER A 149 -5.91 15.08 -12.17
C SER A 149 -5.54 15.31 -10.69
N ALA A 150 -4.38 14.83 -10.24
CA ALA A 150 -3.89 15.05 -8.87
C ALA A 150 -3.56 16.53 -8.60
N GLN A 151 -3.11 17.24 -9.64
CA GLN A 151 -2.81 18.67 -9.59
C GLN A 151 -4.07 19.56 -9.65
N GLY A 152 -5.26 18.97 -9.82
CA GLY A 152 -6.54 19.70 -9.83
C GLY A 152 -7.01 20.17 -11.21
N TYR A 153 -6.33 19.78 -12.29
CA TYR A 153 -6.76 20.14 -13.65
C TYR A 153 -8.11 19.48 -14.00
N THR A 154 -8.97 20.26 -14.65
CA THR A 154 -10.23 19.82 -15.22
C THR A 154 -10.01 18.94 -16.45
N MET A 155 -11.03 18.19 -16.88
CA MET A 155 -10.93 17.35 -18.09
C MET A 155 -10.58 18.14 -19.36
N ASN A 156 -11.04 19.39 -19.46
CA ASN A 156 -10.76 20.25 -20.60
C ASN A 156 -9.28 20.67 -20.60
N GLU A 157 -8.78 21.13 -19.45
CA GLU A 157 -7.37 21.53 -19.34
C GLU A 157 -6.42 20.33 -19.53
N ILE A 158 -6.79 19.13 -19.08
CA ILE A 158 -6.02 17.92 -19.34
C ILE A 158 -5.99 17.61 -20.85
N ALA A 159 -7.12 17.74 -21.53
CA ALA A 159 -7.21 17.53 -22.97
C ALA A 159 -6.30 18.51 -23.72
N ASP A 160 -6.33 19.79 -23.33
CA ASP A 160 -5.48 20.83 -23.90
C ASP A 160 -3.99 20.58 -23.62
N ASN A 161 -3.61 20.26 -22.38
CA ASN A 161 -2.22 19.97 -22.00
C ASN A 161 -1.63 18.76 -22.73
N LEU A 162 -2.44 17.73 -22.98
CA LEU A 162 -2.00 16.51 -23.66
C LEU A 162 -2.19 16.57 -25.18
N CYS A 163 -2.66 17.70 -25.72
CA CYS A 163 -3.03 17.87 -27.13
C CYS A 163 -3.97 16.75 -27.62
N LYS A 164 -5.00 16.42 -26.84
CA LYS A 164 -6.00 15.38 -27.12
C LYS A 164 -7.42 15.95 -27.09
N SER A 165 -8.38 15.22 -27.64
CA SER A 165 -9.80 15.58 -27.47
C SER A 165 -10.29 15.21 -26.06
N ILE A 166 -11.27 15.96 -25.57
CA ILE A 166 -11.96 15.68 -24.29
C ILE A 166 -12.50 14.24 -24.26
N ASP A 167 -13.02 13.75 -25.38
CA ASP A 167 -13.55 12.38 -25.48
C ASP A 167 -12.46 11.32 -25.35
N THR A 168 -11.25 11.61 -25.84
CA THR A 168 -10.07 10.73 -25.64
C THR A 168 -9.70 10.67 -24.16
N ILE A 169 -9.72 11.80 -23.45
CA ILE A 169 -9.45 11.84 -22.01
C ILE A 169 -10.53 11.09 -21.20
N LYS A 170 -11.81 11.25 -21.56
CA LYS A 170 -12.92 10.49 -20.96
C LYS A 170 -12.77 8.98 -21.16
N ALA A 171 -12.46 8.57 -22.39
CA ALA A 171 -12.22 7.17 -22.71
C ALA A 171 -11.02 6.61 -21.93
N CYS A 172 -9.93 7.36 -21.85
CA CYS A 172 -8.74 7.01 -21.06
C CYS A 172 -9.09 6.82 -19.57
N LYS A 173 -9.79 7.77 -18.94
CA LYS A 173 -10.23 7.64 -17.54
C LYS A 173 -11.12 6.43 -17.32
N ARG A 174 -12.06 6.14 -18.22
CA ARG A 174 -12.92 4.96 -18.13
C ARG A 174 -12.12 3.66 -18.17
N THR A 175 -11.20 3.54 -19.11
CA THR A 175 -10.32 2.37 -19.23
C THR A 175 -9.43 2.23 -17.99
N LEU A 176 -8.86 3.34 -17.52
CA LEU A 176 -8.03 3.40 -16.31
C LEU A 176 -8.79 2.90 -15.08
N PHE A 177 -10.04 3.33 -14.88
CA PHE A 177 -10.85 2.92 -13.73
C PHE A 177 -11.14 1.42 -13.75
N VAL A 178 -11.49 0.88 -14.92
CA VAL A 178 -11.69 -0.57 -15.10
C VAL A 178 -10.39 -1.33 -14.81
N LYS A 179 -9.27 -0.83 -15.33
CA LYS A 179 -7.94 -1.45 -15.20
C LYS A 179 -7.44 -1.47 -13.74
N LEU A 180 -7.73 -0.43 -12.97
CA LEU A 180 -7.40 -0.34 -11.54
C LEU A 180 -8.46 -0.97 -10.63
N GLY A 181 -9.64 -1.31 -11.16
CA GLY A 181 -10.77 -1.83 -10.38
C GLY A 181 -11.35 -0.80 -9.40
N VAL A 182 -11.34 0.49 -9.79
CA VAL A 182 -11.79 1.62 -8.97
C VAL A 182 -12.99 2.32 -9.61
N ARG A 183 -13.71 3.13 -8.85
CA ARG A 183 -14.98 3.76 -9.28
C ARG A 183 -14.84 5.22 -9.68
N ASN A 184 -13.81 5.91 -9.19
CA ASN A 184 -13.64 7.34 -9.36
C ASN A 184 -12.17 7.76 -9.31
N ILE A 185 -11.91 9.03 -9.62
CA ILE A 185 -10.55 9.57 -9.69
C ILE A 185 -9.85 9.59 -8.33
N ALA A 186 -10.58 9.80 -7.22
CA ALA A 186 -9.98 9.82 -5.89
C ALA A 186 -9.46 8.43 -5.48
N GLU A 187 -10.26 7.38 -5.72
CA GLU A 187 -9.82 5.99 -5.55
C GLU A 187 -8.66 5.65 -6.47
N ALA A 188 -8.69 6.10 -7.74
CA ALA A 188 -7.61 5.87 -8.70
C ALA A 188 -6.30 6.52 -8.26
N LEU A 189 -6.34 7.76 -7.76
CA LEU A 189 -5.18 8.47 -7.23
C LEU A 189 -4.64 7.78 -5.99
N SER A 190 -5.51 7.44 -5.03
CA SER A 190 -5.11 6.72 -3.82
C SER A 190 -4.48 5.37 -4.15
N TYR A 191 -5.05 4.63 -5.10
CA TYR A 191 -4.47 3.38 -5.60
C TYR A 191 -3.09 3.65 -6.24
N ALA A 192 -3.00 4.59 -7.17
CA ALA A 192 -1.75 4.87 -7.88
C ALA A 192 -0.62 5.28 -6.93
N THR A 193 -0.90 6.10 -5.91
CA THR A 193 0.06 6.48 -4.87
C THR A 193 0.45 5.30 -3.99
N ASN A 194 -0.53 4.54 -3.46
CA ASN A 194 -0.27 3.41 -2.57
C ASN A 194 0.54 2.30 -3.25
N TYR A 195 0.36 2.13 -4.57
CA TYR A 195 1.08 1.14 -5.37
C TYR A 195 2.24 1.72 -6.19
N LYS A 196 2.67 2.95 -5.91
CA LYS A 196 3.82 3.63 -6.56
C LYS A 196 3.76 3.61 -8.10
N LEU A 197 2.56 3.79 -8.66
CA LEU A 197 2.35 3.86 -10.11
C LEU A 197 2.59 5.26 -10.68
N ILE A 198 2.51 6.28 -9.80
CA ILE A 198 2.78 7.71 -10.06
C ILE A 198 3.58 8.31 -8.91
#